data_AF-X0VJ02-F1
#
_entry.id   AF-X0VJ02-F1
#
_cell.length_a   1.000
_cell.length_b   1.000
_cell.length_c   1.000
_cell.angle_alpha   90.00
_cell.angle_beta   90.00
_cell.angle_gamma   90.00
#
_symmetry.space_group_name_H-M   'P 1'
#
loop_
_entity.id
_entity.type
_entity.pdbx_description
1 polymer ?
#
loop_
_entity_poly.entity_id
_entity_poly.type
_entity_poly.pdbx_seq_one_letter_code
_entity_poly.pdbx_strand_id
1 'polypeptide(L)'
;TKLRDYTRKNEPSEKEKIQLWQQTTPQKIIVDEVTIGARLQFFGTDYDDMASWVKMSDGENNYRNACYWIEPGDGSKGALWRSDNPLLGTYNVYVWYGKLPQRHSASNVHFTVITRQDSRTFDVDQNKNVGKWNLLGKFEDIFYVKVTNNANGPVIIDAVKFEQFK
;
A
#
# COMPACT_ATOMS: atom_id res chain seq x y z
N THR A 1 39.73 -18.73 -1.88
CA THR A 1 39.45 -20.13 -1.47
C THR A 1 38.64 -20.79 -2.56
N LYS A 2 38.85 -22.10 -2.80
CA LYS A 2 38.13 -22.88 -3.83
C LYS A 2 36.60 -22.69 -3.78
N LEU A 3 36.04 -22.49 -2.57
CA LEU A 3 34.61 -22.21 -2.37
C LEU A 3 34.13 -20.89 -3.01
N ARG A 4 34.92 -19.81 -2.93
CA ARG A 4 34.55 -18.51 -3.54
C ARG A 4 34.58 -18.57 -5.06
N ASP A 5 35.57 -19.26 -5.63
CA ASP A 5 35.70 -19.42 -7.08
C ASP A 5 34.58 -20.31 -7.65
N TYR A 6 34.23 -21.38 -6.92
CA TYR A 6 33.08 -22.21 -7.25
C TYR A 6 31.76 -21.41 -7.17
N THR A 7 31.55 -20.64 -6.10
CA THR A 7 30.33 -19.83 -5.93
C THR A 7 30.16 -18.85 -7.08
N ARG A 8 31.21 -18.08 -7.39
CA ARG A 8 31.19 -17.10 -8.48
C ARG A 8 30.96 -17.72 -9.86
N LYS A 9 31.47 -18.92 -10.11
CA LYS A 9 31.28 -19.62 -11.39
C LYS A 9 29.88 -20.20 -11.56
N ASN A 10 29.19 -20.51 -10.45
CA ASN A 10 27.87 -21.14 -10.45
C ASN A 10 26.78 -20.19 -9.93
N GLU A 11 27.09 -18.91 -9.73
CA GLU A 11 26.12 -17.91 -9.32
C GLU A 11 25.17 -17.65 -10.50
N PRO A 12 23.86 -17.85 -10.34
CA PRO A 12 22.91 -17.56 -11.40
C PRO A 12 23.00 -16.08 -11.79
N SER A 13 22.77 -15.79 -13.07
CA SER A 13 22.69 -14.40 -13.54
C SER A 13 21.58 -13.64 -12.81
N GLU A 14 21.70 -12.31 -12.73
CA GLU A 14 20.63 -11.47 -12.15
C GLU A 14 19.28 -11.70 -12.83
N LYS A 15 19.28 -11.96 -14.14
CA LYS A 15 18.08 -12.31 -14.89
C LYS A 15 17.45 -13.61 -14.39
N GLU A 16 18.25 -14.66 -14.19
CA GLU A 16 17.76 -15.94 -13.66
C GLU A 16 17.27 -15.81 -12.21
N LYS A 17 17.99 -15.06 -11.37
CA LYS A 17 17.56 -14.76 -10.00
C LYS A 17 16.20 -14.06 -10.00
N ILE A 18 16.01 -13.01 -10.80
CA ILE A 18 14.74 -12.28 -10.92
C ILE A 18 13.62 -13.22 -11.42
N GLN A 19 13.90 -14.06 -12.41
CA GLN A 19 12.92 -15.00 -12.94
C GLN A 19 12.48 -16.02 -11.88
N LEU A 20 13.41 -16.57 -11.11
CA LEU A 20 13.12 -17.48 -10.00
C LEU A 20 12.34 -16.77 -8.89
N TRP A 21 12.70 -15.53 -8.55
CA TRP A 21 11.94 -14.69 -7.62
C TRP A 21 10.50 -14.46 -8.06
N GLN A 22 10.27 -14.19 -9.35
CA GLN A 22 8.93 -13.98 -9.90
C GLN A 22 8.07 -15.25 -9.85
N GLN A 23 8.67 -16.44 -9.97
CA GLN A 23 7.94 -17.71 -9.87
C GLN A 23 7.51 -18.04 -8.44
N THR A 24 8.29 -17.61 -7.44
CA THR A 24 8.03 -17.90 -6.02
C THR A 24 7.25 -16.79 -5.31
N THR A 25 7.23 -15.58 -5.88
CA THR A 25 6.49 -14.44 -5.31
C THR A 25 4.98 -14.64 -5.50
N PRO A 26 4.15 -14.37 -4.48
CA PRO A 26 2.70 -14.43 -4.63
C PRO A 26 2.23 -13.50 -5.76
N GLN A 27 1.44 -14.04 -6.69
CA GLN A 27 0.86 -13.27 -7.81
C GLN A 27 -0.07 -12.14 -7.33
N LYS A 28 -0.57 -12.24 -6.09
CA LYS A 28 -1.44 -11.26 -5.46
C LYS A 28 -1.03 -11.10 -4.00
N ILE A 29 -0.77 -9.85 -3.63
CA ILE A 29 -0.44 -9.44 -2.25
C ILE A 29 -1.49 -8.40 -1.85
N ILE A 30 -2.21 -8.66 -0.77
CA ILE A 30 -3.11 -7.67 -0.15
C ILE A 30 -2.50 -7.27 1.17
N VAL A 31 -2.36 -5.96 1.37
CA VAL A 31 -2.04 -5.37 2.66
C VAL A 31 -3.27 -4.62 3.12
N ASP A 32 -3.81 -5.12 4.20
CA ASP A 32 -5.04 -4.76 4.88
C ASP A 32 -4.73 -4.12 6.25
N GLU A 33 -5.67 -3.44 6.91
CA GLU A 33 -5.37 -2.78 8.19
C GLU A 33 -5.01 -3.75 9.31
N VAL A 34 -5.56 -4.96 9.27
CA VAL A 34 -5.25 -6.05 10.20
C VAL A 34 -4.06 -6.91 9.75
N THR A 35 -3.34 -6.53 8.69
CA THR A 35 -2.19 -7.32 8.23
C THR A 35 -1.04 -7.22 9.22
N ILE A 36 -0.70 -8.37 9.82
CA ILE A 36 0.42 -8.48 10.76
C ILE A 36 1.76 -8.08 10.12
N GLY A 37 2.66 -7.53 10.95
CA GLY A 37 3.99 -7.10 10.55
C GLY A 37 4.03 -5.65 10.07
N ALA A 38 5.21 -5.21 9.61
CA ALA A 38 5.47 -3.81 9.27
C ALA A 38 4.97 -3.41 7.86
N ARG A 39 3.89 -4.04 7.39
CA ARG A 39 3.35 -3.88 6.02
C ARG A 39 2.43 -2.68 5.89
N LEU A 40 1.66 -2.37 6.93
CA LEU A 40 0.99 -1.08 7.11
C LEU A 40 1.77 -0.30 8.17
N GLN A 41 2.16 0.93 7.86
CA GLN A 41 2.83 1.81 8.81
C GLN A 41 2.21 3.20 8.77
N PHE A 42 1.90 3.76 9.93
CA PHE A 42 1.51 5.15 10.07
C PHE A 42 2.76 6.03 10.25
N PHE A 43 2.69 7.27 9.78
CA PHE A 43 3.75 8.27 9.95
C PHE A 43 3.17 9.61 10.36
N GLY A 44 4.04 10.52 10.80
CA GLY A 44 3.69 11.91 11.12
C GLY A 44 3.55 12.23 12.61
N THR A 45 4.03 11.34 13.48
CA THR A 45 4.10 11.55 14.93
C THR A 45 5.01 10.52 15.61
N ASP A 46 5.27 10.70 16.91
CA ASP A 46 5.84 9.68 17.77
C ASP A 46 4.80 8.61 18.15
N TYR A 47 5.27 7.41 18.51
CA TYR A 47 4.41 6.23 18.71
C TYR A 47 3.27 6.47 19.72
N ASP A 48 3.55 7.17 20.82
CA ASP A 48 2.58 7.43 21.89
C ASP A 48 1.40 8.30 21.44
N ASP A 49 1.62 9.15 20.43
CA ASP A 49 0.60 10.04 19.89
C ASP A 49 -0.24 9.39 18.79
N MET A 50 0.21 8.27 18.20
CA MET A 50 -0.50 7.61 17.10
C MET A 50 -1.92 7.21 17.50
N ALA A 51 -2.10 6.72 18.72
CA ALA A 51 -3.39 6.33 19.28
C ALA A 51 -4.37 7.52 19.45
N SER A 52 -3.86 8.76 19.47
CA SER A 52 -4.70 9.95 19.66
C SER A 52 -5.43 10.40 18.38
N TRP A 53 -4.92 10.05 17.20
CA TRP A 53 -5.46 10.53 15.91
C TRP A 53 -5.78 9.45 14.89
N VAL A 54 -5.27 8.22 15.07
CA VAL A 54 -5.68 7.05 14.28
C VAL A 54 -6.91 6.44 14.91
N LYS A 55 -8.04 6.47 14.18
CA LYS A 55 -9.34 5.99 14.66
C LYS A 55 -9.76 4.76 13.87
N MET A 56 -10.53 3.87 14.50
CA MET A 56 -11.10 2.69 13.86
C MET A 56 -12.56 2.93 13.47
N SER A 57 -13.01 2.22 12.44
CA SER A 57 -14.41 2.10 12.11
C SER A 57 -14.72 0.75 11.49
N ASP A 58 -15.76 0.10 12.00
CA ASP A 58 -16.34 -1.10 11.40
C ASP A 58 -17.39 -0.72 10.35
N GLY A 59 -17.61 -1.59 9.36
CA GLY A 59 -18.65 -1.42 8.35
C GLY A 59 -18.50 -2.36 7.15
N GLU A 60 -19.63 -2.88 6.65
CA GLU A 60 -19.68 -3.91 5.58
C GLU A 60 -19.04 -3.50 4.24
N ASN A 61 -18.84 -2.20 4.01
CA ASN A 61 -18.17 -1.70 2.81
C ASN A 61 -16.64 -1.61 2.98
N ASN A 62 -16.12 -1.70 4.20
CA ASN A 62 -14.69 -1.73 4.44
C ASN A 62 -14.14 -3.11 4.09
N TYR A 63 -12.89 -3.22 3.67
CA TYR A 63 -12.33 -4.52 3.36
C TYR A 63 -12.34 -5.36 4.65
N ARG A 64 -12.91 -6.57 4.59
CA ARG A 64 -13.10 -7.43 5.77
C ARG A 64 -13.80 -6.76 6.96
N ASN A 65 -14.64 -5.77 6.67
CA ASN A 65 -15.54 -5.08 7.60
C ASN A 65 -14.89 -4.11 8.59
N ALA A 66 -13.61 -3.76 8.46
CA ALA A 66 -12.95 -2.77 9.32
C ALA A 66 -12.02 -1.85 8.51
N CYS A 67 -11.76 -0.66 9.03
CA CYS A 67 -10.75 0.25 8.49
C CYS A 67 -10.22 1.18 9.59
N TYR A 68 -9.03 1.73 9.37
CA TYR A 68 -8.59 2.93 10.06
C TYR A 68 -9.05 4.18 9.31
N TRP A 69 -9.09 5.30 10.00
CA TRP A 69 -9.24 6.61 9.38
C TRP A 69 -8.61 7.70 10.22
N ILE A 70 -8.29 8.82 9.56
CA ILE A 70 -7.61 9.96 10.17
C ILE A 70 -8.29 11.28 9.75
N GLU A 71 -8.24 12.29 10.62
CA GLU A 71 -8.79 13.63 10.32
C GLU A 71 -7.93 14.36 9.27
N PRO A 72 -8.53 15.25 8.46
CA PRO A 72 -7.79 16.07 7.51
C PRO A 72 -6.77 16.97 8.21
N GLY A 73 -5.71 17.33 7.49
CA GLY A 73 -4.64 18.20 7.98
C GLY A 73 -3.75 18.69 6.83
N ASP A 74 -2.49 18.97 7.16
CA ASP A 74 -1.50 19.54 6.24
C ASP A 74 -0.71 18.50 5.42
N GLY A 75 -1.00 17.21 5.61
CA GLY A 75 -0.28 16.11 4.97
C GLY A 75 0.92 15.59 5.74
N SER A 76 1.18 16.11 6.94
CA SER A 76 2.23 15.60 7.84
C SER A 76 1.95 14.17 8.31
N LYS A 77 0.68 13.75 8.34
CA LYS A 77 0.23 12.44 8.84
C LYS A 77 -0.32 11.57 7.72
N GLY A 78 -0.22 10.26 7.89
CA GLY A 78 -0.74 9.31 6.92
C GLY A 78 -0.33 7.88 7.18
N ALA A 79 -0.45 7.06 6.14
CA ALA A 79 -0.06 5.67 6.17
C ALA A 79 0.64 5.24 4.86
N LEU A 80 1.42 4.17 4.95
CA LEU A 80 2.00 3.50 3.81
C LEU A 80 1.74 1.99 3.86
N TRP A 81 1.51 1.40 2.69
CA TRP A 81 1.36 -0.03 2.47
C TRP A 81 2.55 -0.55 1.66
N ARG A 82 3.23 -1.57 2.18
CA ARG A 82 4.37 -2.23 1.54
C ARG A 82 4.31 -3.74 1.69
N SER A 83 5.05 -4.44 0.83
CA SER A 83 5.28 -5.88 0.93
C SER A 83 6.63 -6.14 1.59
N ASP A 84 6.75 -7.25 2.33
CA ASP A 84 8.06 -7.74 2.81
C ASP A 84 8.85 -8.42 1.68
N ASN A 85 8.13 -8.97 0.69
CA ASN A 85 8.73 -9.46 -0.55
C ASN A 85 8.92 -8.28 -1.50
N PRO A 86 10.11 -8.11 -2.11
CA PRO A 86 10.33 -7.11 -3.14
C PRO A 86 9.30 -7.24 -4.28
N LEU A 87 8.58 -6.17 -4.59
CA LEU A 87 7.61 -6.13 -5.69
C LEU A 87 8.33 -5.85 -7.02
N LEU A 88 9.24 -6.75 -7.40
CA LEU A 88 10.04 -6.66 -8.63
C LEU A 88 9.22 -7.06 -9.86
N GLY A 89 9.29 -6.26 -10.91
CA GLY A 89 8.49 -6.41 -12.12
C GLY A 89 7.19 -5.59 -12.09
N THR A 90 6.28 -5.90 -13.00
CA THR A 90 5.09 -5.09 -13.25
C THR A 90 3.89 -5.55 -12.41
N TYR A 91 3.21 -4.61 -11.77
CA TYR A 91 2.02 -4.86 -10.94
C TYR A 91 0.92 -3.85 -11.26
N ASN A 92 -0.34 -4.32 -11.28
CA ASN A 92 -1.50 -3.47 -11.09
C ASN A 92 -1.65 -3.15 -9.61
N VAL A 93 -1.84 -1.87 -9.28
CA VAL A 93 -2.03 -1.39 -7.91
C VAL A 93 -3.47 -0.94 -7.72
N TYR A 94 -4.13 -1.50 -6.71
CA TYR A 94 -5.50 -1.15 -6.36
C TYR A 94 -5.59 -0.67 -4.91
N VAL A 95 -6.54 0.21 -4.65
CA VAL A 95 -6.94 0.64 -3.31
C VAL A 95 -8.38 0.20 -3.04
N TRP A 96 -8.65 -0.18 -1.79
CA TRP A 96 -10.00 -0.37 -1.26
C TRP A 96 -10.24 0.68 -0.19
N TYR A 97 -11.48 1.16 -0.12
CA TYR A 97 -11.98 1.98 0.97
C TYR A 97 -13.49 1.78 1.06
N GLY A 98 -14.00 1.75 2.29
CA GLY A 98 -15.43 1.65 2.53
C GLY A 98 -16.07 3.00 2.84
N LYS A 99 -16.88 3.03 3.89
CA LYS A 99 -17.64 4.20 4.33
C LYS A 99 -17.53 4.35 5.83
N LEU A 100 -17.44 5.60 6.28
CA LEU A 100 -17.53 5.91 7.69
C LEU A 100 -18.99 6.08 8.11
N PRO A 101 -19.42 5.52 9.25
CA PRO A 101 -20.75 5.76 9.78
C PRO A 101 -21.01 7.26 9.97
N GLN A 102 -22.19 7.71 9.57
CA GLN A 102 -22.73 9.05 9.87
C GLN A 102 -21.93 10.25 9.29
N ARG A 103 -20.96 10.04 8.39
CA ARG A 103 -20.19 11.14 7.79
C ARG A 103 -19.63 10.84 6.41
N HIS A 104 -19.37 11.89 5.66
CA HIS A 104 -18.68 11.83 4.38
C HIS A 104 -17.15 11.79 4.55
N SER A 105 -16.48 11.09 3.65
CA SER A 105 -15.02 11.06 3.56
C SER A 105 -14.52 12.16 2.64
N ALA A 106 -13.20 12.37 2.59
CA ALA A 106 -12.60 13.29 1.64
C ALA A 106 -12.88 12.90 0.17
N SER A 107 -13.01 13.92 -0.68
CA SER A 107 -13.18 13.77 -2.14
C SER A 107 -11.89 13.97 -2.94
N ASN A 108 -10.77 14.33 -2.28
CA ASN A 108 -9.47 14.61 -2.88
C ASN A 108 -8.32 13.94 -2.11
N VAL A 109 -8.47 12.65 -1.77
CA VAL A 109 -7.43 11.91 -1.03
C VAL A 109 -6.25 11.61 -1.94
N HIS A 110 -5.05 12.01 -1.53
CA HIS A 110 -3.83 11.81 -2.31
C HIS A 110 -3.18 10.45 -2.02
N PHE A 111 -3.35 9.49 -2.93
CA PHE A 111 -2.58 8.24 -2.94
C PHE A 111 -1.35 8.39 -3.84
N THR A 112 -0.17 8.09 -3.34
CA THR A 112 1.08 8.11 -4.11
C THR A 112 1.65 6.70 -4.19
N VAL A 113 1.94 6.24 -5.41
CA VAL A 113 2.69 5.00 -5.64
C VAL A 113 4.16 5.36 -5.83
N ILE A 114 5.03 4.80 -5.00
CA ILE A 114 6.47 5.04 -5.03
C ILE A 114 7.14 3.80 -5.62
N THR A 115 7.93 4.01 -6.68
CA THR A 115 8.68 2.95 -7.38
C THR A 115 10.17 3.21 -7.26
N ARG A 116 10.99 2.29 -7.79
CA ARG A 116 12.44 2.46 -7.91
C ARG A 116 12.84 3.68 -8.74
N GLN A 117 12.06 4.05 -9.75
CA GLN A 117 12.44 5.08 -10.73
C GLN A 117 11.73 6.42 -10.49
N ASP A 118 10.46 6.39 -10.08
CA ASP A 118 9.63 7.58 -9.95
C ASP A 118 8.51 7.38 -8.91
N SER A 119 7.70 8.42 -8.69
CA SER A 119 6.46 8.38 -7.92
C SER A 119 5.31 9.01 -8.69
N ARG A 120 4.09 8.49 -8.52
CA ARG A 120 2.88 9.07 -9.10
C ARG A 120 1.78 9.21 -8.06
N THR A 121 1.19 10.40 -7.99
CA THR A 121 0.08 10.74 -7.10
C THR A 121 -1.26 10.71 -7.83
N PHE A 122 -2.31 10.27 -7.14
CA PHE A 122 -3.68 10.14 -7.60
C PHE A 122 -4.62 10.81 -6.61
N ASP A 123 -5.55 11.60 -7.14
CA ASP A 123 -6.67 12.16 -6.38
C ASP A 123 -7.83 11.18 -6.37
N VAL A 124 -8.19 10.70 -5.19
CA VAL A 124 -9.24 9.70 -4.98
C VAL A 124 -10.39 10.30 -4.20
N ASP A 125 -11.60 10.20 -4.76
CA ASP A 125 -12.84 10.52 -4.07
C ASP A 125 -13.33 9.29 -3.28
N GLN A 126 -13.08 9.29 -1.97
CA GLN A 126 -13.42 8.15 -1.11
C GLN A 126 -14.93 8.00 -0.84
N ASN A 127 -15.78 8.85 -1.44
CA ASN A 127 -17.23 8.67 -1.43
C ASN A 127 -17.74 7.87 -2.63
N LYS A 128 -16.90 7.65 -3.65
CA LYS A 128 -17.25 6.97 -4.90
C LYS A 128 -16.57 5.62 -5.00
N ASN A 129 -17.24 4.64 -5.61
CA ASN A 129 -16.71 3.28 -5.76
C ASN A 129 -16.23 2.65 -4.44
N VAL A 130 -16.99 2.86 -3.37
CA VAL A 130 -16.76 2.22 -2.07
C VAL A 130 -17.00 0.71 -2.16
N GLY A 131 -16.38 -0.06 -1.27
CA GLY A 131 -16.65 -1.50 -1.14
C GLY A 131 -16.21 -2.33 -2.35
N LYS A 132 -15.19 -1.86 -3.07
CA LYS A 132 -14.59 -2.57 -4.21
C LYS A 132 -13.13 -2.13 -4.43
N TRP A 133 -12.39 -2.94 -5.20
CA TRP A 133 -11.03 -2.60 -5.62
C TRP A 133 -11.04 -1.52 -6.72
N ASN A 134 -10.37 -0.39 -6.46
CA ASN A 134 -10.20 0.71 -7.40
C ASN A 134 -8.77 0.72 -7.95
N LEU A 135 -8.61 0.61 -9.27
CA LEU A 135 -7.30 0.60 -9.93
C LEU A 135 -6.69 2.01 -9.92
N LEU A 136 -5.50 2.17 -9.36
CA LEU A 136 -4.69 3.38 -9.52
C LEU A 136 -3.91 3.34 -10.83
N GLY A 137 -3.34 2.18 -11.16
CA GLY A 137 -2.59 2.01 -12.40
C GLY A 137 -1.66 0.81 -12.38
N LYS A 138 -0.75 0.80 -13.35
CA LYS A 138 0.26 -0.23 -13.54
C LYS A 138 1.64 0.36 -13.31
N PHE A 139 2.47 -0.32 -12.52
CA PHE A 139 3.77 0.17 -12.06
C PHE A 139 4.81 -0.93 -12.07
N GLU A 140 6.07 -0.56 -12.22
CA GLU A 140 7.21 -1.46 -12.16
C GLU A 140 8.01 -1.22 -10.88
N ASP A 141 8.55 -2.28 -10.29
CA ASP A 141 9.50 -2.23 -9.16
C ASP A 141 9.02 -1.32 -8.02
N ILE A 142 7.84 -1.63 -7.47
CA ILE A 142 7.17 -0.82 -6.45
C ILE A 142 7.88 -0.95 -5.10
N PHE A 143 8.09 0.17 -4.41
CA PHE A 143 8.50 0.17 -3.00
C PHE A 143 7.30 0.15 -2.06
N TYR A 144 6.38 1.10 -2.20
CA TYR A 144 5.19 1.21 -1.36
C TYR A 144 4.14 2.13 -1.98
N VAL A 145 2.92 2.06 -1.44
CA VAL A 145 1.84 3.04 -1.67
C VAL A 145 1.71 3.88 -0.41
N LYS A 146 1.57 5.20 -0.53
CA LYS A 146 1.42 6.14 0.58
C LYS A 146 0.13 6.94 0.44
N VAL A 147 -0.54 7.22 1.54
CA VAL A 147 -1.61 8.21 1.63
C VAL A 147 -1.27 9.25 2.70
N THR A 148 -1.71 10.50 2.49
CA THR A 148 -1.54 11.59 3.46
C THR A 148 -2.90 12.17 3.86
N ASN A 149 -2.97 12.83 5.01
CA ASN A 149 -4.17 13.54 5.45
C ASN A 149 -4.33 14.96 4.86
N ASN A 150 -3.51 15.37 3.89
CA ASN A 150 -3.76 16.58 3.11
C ASN A 150 -4.99 16.35 2.22
N ALA A 151 -6.18 16.59 2.76
CA ALA A 151 -7.45 16.27 2.13
C ALA A 151 -8.55 17.18 2.71
N ASN A 152 -9.68 17.28 2.01
CA ASN A 152 -10.81 18.15 2.38
C ASN A 152 -11.79 17.52 3.37
N GLY A 153 -11.44 16.38 3.95
CA GLY A 153 -12.28 15.61 4.84
C GLY A 153 -11.53 14.40 5.38
N PRO A 154 -12.19 13.54 6.15
CA PRO A 154 -11.53 12.39 6.73
C PRO A 154 -11.01 11.41 5.69
N VAL A 155 -9.84 10.85 5.94
CA VAL A 155 -9.16 9.91 5.06
C VAL A 155 -9.30 8.50 5.61
N ILE A 156 -9.94 7.61 4.85
CA ILE A 156 -10.03 6.18 5.13
C ILE A 156 -8.72 5.50 4.72
N ILE A 157 -8.22 4.65 5.61
CA ILE A 157 -7.01 3.83 5.49
C ILE A 157 -7.44 2.40 5.72
N ASP A 158 -7.54 1.65 4.62
CA ASP A 158 -8.13 0.31 4.57
C ASP A 158 -7.09 -0.59 3.86
N ALA A 159 -7.37 -1.08 2.65
CA ALA A 159 -6.50 -2.04 1.98
C ALA A 159 -5.88 -1.57 0.65
N VAL A 160 -4.69 -2.09 0.36
CA VAL A 160 -3.98 -1.99 -0.92
C VAL A 160 -3.71 -3.39 -1.48
N LYS A 161 -3.98 -3.59 -2.77
CA LYS A 161 -3.68 -4.83 -3.48
C LYS A 161 -2.61 -4.57 -4.55
N PHE A 162 -1.54 -5.35 -4.48
CA PHE A 162 -0.54 -5.52 -5.53
C PHE A 162 -0.83 -6.82 -6.28
N GLU A 163 -1.12 -6.71 -7.57
CA GLU A 163 -1.43 -7.85 -8.42
C GLU A 163 -0.45 -7.89 -9.58
N GLN A 164 0.35 -8.95 -9.66
CA GLN A 164 1.39 -9.09 -10.67
C GLN A 164 0.75 -9.11 -12.06
N PHE A 165 1.22 -8.22 -12.92
CA PHE A 165 0.81 -8.16 -14.32
C PHE A 165 1.60 -9.22 -15.09
N LYS A 166 0.90 -10.11 -15.80
CA LYS A 166 1.50 -11.15 -16.65
C LYS A 166 1.63 -10.66 -18.08
#